data_AF-A0A535KNL2-F1
#
_entry.id   AF-A0A535KNL2-F1
#
_cell.length_a   1.000
_cell.length_b   1.000
_cell.length_c   1.000
_cell.angle_alpha   90.00
_cell.angle_beta   90.00
_cell.angle_gamma   90.00
#
_symmetry.space_group_name_H-M   'P 1'
#
loop_
_entity.id
_entity.type
_entity.pdbx_description
1 polymer ?
#
loop_
_entity_poly.entity_id
_entity_poly.type
_entity_poly.pdbx_seq_one_letter_code
_entity_poly.pdbx_strand_id
1 'polypeptide(L)'
;MRDLPTGTITLLFTDIEGSTHLLQQLGAHYAELLTECRDLLRAAFHTYHGHEVDTQGDAIFTAFARASDALSAAVAAQRKLALH
;
A
#
# COMPACT_ATOMS: atom_id res chain seq x y z
N MET A 1 8.18 -26.67 -16.62
CA MET A 1 8.29 -25.86 -15.38
C MET A 1 8.02 -24.43 -15.76
N ARG A 2 7.15 -23.70 -15.04
CA ARG A 2 7.06 -22.25 -15.22
C ARG A 2 8.28 -21.65 -14.56
N ASP A 3 9.16 -21.03 -15.34
CA ASP A 3 10.28 -20.29 -14.81
C ASP A 3 9.73 -19.11 -14.00
N LEU A 4 10.04 -19.10 -12.70
CA LEU A 4 9.72 -17.98 -11.83
C LEU A 4 10.72 -16.85 -12.13
N PRO A 5 10.28 -15.58 -12.12
CA PRO A 5 11.17 -14.45 -12.37
C PRO A 5 12.35 -14.49 -11.39
N THR A 6 13.56 -14.41 -11.93
CA THR A 6 14.82 -14.44 -11.18
C THR A 6 15.34 -13.02 -10.96
N GLY A 7 15.93 -12.76 -9.79
CA GLY A 7 16.41 -11.45 -9.38
C GLY A 7 16.03 -11.11 -7.94
N THR A 8 16.46 -9.96 -7.45
CA THR A 8 16.04 -9.44 -6.15
C THR A 8 14.72 -8.71 -6.31
N ILE A 9 13.68 -9.17 -5.62
CA ILE A 9 12.37 -8.50 -5.55
C ILE A 9 12.24 -7.92 -4.15
N THR A 10 11.89 -6.64 -4.05
CA THR A 10 11.53 -6.01 -2.77
C THR A 10 10.03 -6.04 -2.60
N LEU A 11 9.58 -6.51 -1.45
CA LEU A 11 8.17 -6.64 -1.10
C LEU A 11 7.82 -5.59 -0.05
N LEU A 12 6.78 -4.81 -0.29
CA LEU A 12 6.23 -3.84 0.66
C LEU A 12 4.81 -4.24 1.03
N PHE A 13 4.56 -4.35 2.33
CA PHE A 13 3.25 -4.60 2.90
C PHE A 13 2.83 -3.38 3.71
N THR A 14 1.56 -3.02 3.60
CA THR A 14 0.94 -1.97 4.39
C THR A 14 -0.29 -2.53 5.08
N ASP A 15 -0.64 -1.93 6.21
CA ASP A 15 -1.84 -2.25 6.98
C ASP A 15 -2.26 -0.99 7.75
N ILE A 16 -3.55 -0.82 8.04
CA ILE A 16 -4.01 0.32 8.84
C ILE A 16 -4.05 -0.11 10.31
N GLU A 17 -3.19 0.50 11.11
CA GLU A 17 -3.20 0.28 12.55
C GLU A 17 -4.58 0.66 13.15
N GLY A 18 -5.19 -0.24 13.91
CA GLY A 18 -6.48 -0.01 14.54
C GLY A 18 -7.67 -0.03 13.58
N SER A 19 -7.53 -0.58 12.37
CA SER A 19 -8.60 -0.67 11.36
C SER A 19 -9.91 -1.27 11.86
N THR A 20 -9.85 -2.29 12.72
CA THR A 20 -11.05 -2.88 13.33
C THR A 20 -11.81 -1.88 14.20
N HIS A 21 -11.10 -1.05 14.97
CA HIS A 21 -11.71 -0.01 15.79
C HIS A 21 -12.26 1.12 14.92
N LEU A 22 -11.53 1.54 13.90
CA LEU A 22 -12.00 2.52 12.92
C LEU A 22 -13.28 2.06 12.21
N LEU A 23 -13.34 0.78 11.81
CA LEU A 23 -14.53 0.19 11.23
C LEU A 23 -15.74 0.25 12.18
N GLN A 24 -15.54 -0.06 13.46
CA GLN A 24 -16.62 0.02 14.46
C GLN A 24 -17.10 1.46 14.67
N GLN A 25 -16.20 2.43 14.65
CA GLN A 25 -16.53 3.84 14.84
C GLN A 25 -17.21 4.47 13.62
N LEU A 26 -16.74 4.18 12.41
CA LEU A 26 -17.19 4.83 11.18
C LEU A 26 -18.33 4.08 10.48
N GLY A 27 -18.47 2.77 10.75
CA GLY A 27 -19.48 1.93 10.12
C GLY A 27 -19.41 2.00 8.59
N ALA A 28 -20.50 2.41 7.95
CA ALA A 28 -20.59 2.51 6.49
C ALA A 28 -19.54 3.45 5.87
N HIS A 29 -19.12 4.49 6.59
CA HIS A 29 -18.14 5.48 6.10
C HIS A 29 -16.70 4.93 6.06
N TYR A 30 -16.44 3.79 6.71
CA TYR A 30 -15.11 3.18 6.68
C TYR A 30 -14.68 2.79 5.25
N ALA A 31 -15.64 2.40 4.39
CA ALA A 31 -15.35 2.03 3.01
C ALA A 31 -14.85 3.23 2.18
N GLU A 32 -15.38 4.42 2.44
CA GLU A 32 -14.97 5.67 1.79
C GLU A 32 -13.56 6.06 2.23
N LEU A 33 -13.32 6.08 3.56
CA LEU A 33 -11.98 6.30 4.14
C LEU A 33 -10.95 5.34 3.57
N LEU A 34 -11.27 4.04 3.53
CA LEU A 34 -10.36 3.02 3.01
C LEU A 34 -10.04 3.25 1.52
N THR A 35 -11.01 3.71 0.73
CA THR A 35 -10.80 4.04 -0.68
C THR A 35 -9.85 5.22 -0.83
N GLU A 36 -10.04 6.29 -0.06
CA GLU A 36 -9.16 7.46 -0.07
C GLU A 36 -7.72 7.10 0.34
N CYS A 37 -7.55 6.34 1.43
CA CYS A 37 -6.24 5.87 1.86
C CYS A 37 -5.55 5.05 0.76
N ARG A 38 -6.28 4.13 0.12
CA ARG A 38 -5.75 3.31 -0.98
C ARG A 38 -5.32 4.14 -2.16
N ASP A 39 -6.08 5.17 -2.54
CA ASP A 39 -5.73 6.03 -3.66
C ASP A 39 -4.45 6.83 -3.40
N LEU A 40 -4.27 7.32 -2.17
CA LEU A 40 -3.03 7.98 -1.75
C LEU A 40 -1.83 7.04 -1.82
N LEU A 41 -1.99 5.80 -1.32
CA LEU A 41 -0.95 4.76 -1.34
C LEU A 41 -0.60 4.35 -2.77
N ARG A 42 -1.60 4.02 -3.60
CA ARG A 42 -1.41 3.64 -5.01
C ARG A 42 -0.71 4.73 -5.80
N ALA A 43 -1.10 5.99 -5.60
CA ALA A 43 -0.43 7.10 -6.26
C ALA A 43 1.05 7.20 -5.85
N ALA A 44 1.37 6.98 -4.56
CA ALA A 44 2.77 6.93 -4.11
C ALA A 44 3.52 5.74 -4.71
N PHE A 45 2.96 4.53 -4.66
CA PHE A 45 3.60 3.31 -5.16
C PHE A 45 3.86 3.39 -6.66
N HIS A 46 2.87 3.83 -7.45
CA HIS A 46 3.02 4.02 -8.88
C HIS A 46 4.12 5.04 -9.24
N THR A 47 4.24 6.13 -8.47
CA THR A 47 5.28 7.15 -8.69
C THR A 47 6.69 6.56 -8.57
N TYR A 48 6.88 5.54 -7.74
CA TYR A 48 8.15 4.84 -7.55
C TYR A 48 8.15 3.43 -8.13
N HIS A 49 7.45 3.20 -9.25
CA HIS A 49 7.51 1.95 -10.02
C HIS A 49 7.09 0.69 -9.26
N GLY A 50 6.20 0.85 -8.27
CA GLY A 50 5.59 -0.27 -7.56
C GLY A 50 4.53 -0.98 -8.40
N HIS A 51 4.51 -2.30 -8.32
CA HIS A 51 3.48 -3.15 -8.91
C HIS A 51 2.62 -3.74 -7.81
N GLU A 52 1.35 -3.33 -7.74
CA GLU A 52 0.38 -3.92 -6.82
C GLU A 52 0.21 -5.40 -7.16
N VAL A 53 0.39 -6.26 -6.16
CA VAL A 53 0.30 -7.72 -6.28
C VAL A 53 -1.05 -8.20 -5.78
N ASP A 54 -1.47 -7.72 -4.60
CA ASP A 54 -2.72 -8.12 -3.95
C ASP A 54 -3.20 -7.04 -2.97
N THR A 55 -4.48 -7.14 -2.57
CA THR A 55 -5.08 -6.37 -1.48
C THR A 55 -5.92 -7.29 -0.61
N GLN A 56 -5.72 -7.25 0.71
CA GLN A 56 -6.46 -8.09 1.65
C GLN A 56 -6.96 -7.25 2.82
N GLY A 57 -8.28 -7.12 2.95
CA GLY A 57 -8.85 -6.20 3.95
C GLY A 57 -8.38 -4.77 3.69
N ASP A 58 -7.77 -4.13 4.67
CA ASP A 58 -7.15 -2.81 4.57
C ASP A 58 -5.70 -2.82 4.06
N ALA A 59 -5.10 -4.00 3.94
CA ALA A 59 -3.73 -4.15 3.49
C ALA A 59 -3.57 -4.01 1.97
N ILE A 60 -2.44 -3.43 1.57
CA ILE A 60 -1.93 -3.45 0.18
C ILE A 60 -0.57 -4.13 0.16
N PHE A 61 -0.40 -5.06 -0.78
CA PHE A 61 0.85 -5.75 -1.07
C PHE A 61 1.40 -5.30 -2.43
N THR A 62 2.61 -4.75 -2.44
CA THR A 62 3.26 -4.21 -3.63
C THR A 62 4.68 -4.76 -3.78
N ALA A 63 5.08 -5.07 -5.02
CA ALA A 63 6.41 -5.51 -5.38
C ALA A 63 7.18 -4.41 -6.13
N PHE A 64 8.49 -4.32 -5.86
CA PHE A 64 9.42 -3.39 -6.47
C PHE A 64 10.67 -4.12 -6.95
N ALA A 65 11.25 -3.67 -8.07
CA ALA A 65 12.53 -4.19 -8.55
C ALA A 65 13.73 -3.71 -7.71
N ARG A 66 13.58 -2.62 -6.95
CA ARG A 66 14.65 -1.99 -6.15
C ARG A 66 14.16 -1.62 -4.76
N ALA A 67 15.01 -1.86 -3.76
CA ALA A 67 14.71 -1.51 -2.36
C ALA A 67 14.60 0.00 -2.13
N SER A 68 15.40 0.80 -2.84
CA SER A 68 15.34 2.27 -2.80
C SER A 68 13.97 2.82 -3.21
N ASP A 69 13.35 2.17 -4.19
CA ASP A 69 12.08 2.60 -4.76
C ASP A 69 10.95 2.29 -3.79
N ALA A 70 10.97 1.09 -3.19
CA ALA A 70 10.05 0.69 -2.12
C ALA A 70 10.14 1.63 -0.90
N LEU A 71 11.35 1.99 -0.47
CA LEU A 71 11.55 2.93 0.64
C LEU A 71 11.02 4.33 0.30
N SER A 72 11.30 4.82 -0.91
CA SER A 72 10.83 6.14 -1.35
C SER A 72 9.31 6.18 -1.45
N ALA A 73 8.70 5.11 -1.97
CA ALA A 73 7.24 4.89 -1.97
C ALA A 73 6.66 4.93 -0.56
N ALA A 74 7.23 4.18 0.39
CA ALA A 74 6.75 4.14 1.77
C ALA A 74 6.81 5.52 2.43
N VAL A 75 7.92 6.25 2.28
CA VAL A 75 8.07 7.61 2.81
C VAL A 75 7.07 8.58 2.18
N ALA A 76 6.89 8.52 0.86
CA ALA A 76 5.93 9.38 0.16
C ALA A 76 4.48 9.08 0.56
N ALA A 77 4.11 7.80 0.71
CA ALA A 77 2.78 7.39 1.17
C ALA A 77 2.50 7.94 2.58
N GLN A 78 3.44 7.76 3.52
CA GLN A 78 3.31 8.28 4.88
C GLN A 78 3.17 9.81 4.92
N ARG A 79 3.95 10.54 4.11
CA ARG A 79 3.83 12.00 4.00
C ARG A 79 2.48 12.43 3.44
N LYS A 80 1.94 11.71 2.45
CA LYS A 80 0.61 12.01 1.88
C LYS A 80 -0.48 11.77 2.92
N LEU A 81 -0.45 10.65 3.65
CA LEU A 81 -1.39 10.36 4.72
C LEU A 81 -1.35 11.41 5.83
N ALA A 82 -0.17 11.90 6.20
CA ALA A 82 -0.03 12.94 7.24
C ALA A 82 -0.52 14.34 6.81
N LEU A 83 -0.74 14.56 5.51
CA LEU A 83 -1.21 15.82 4.94
C LEU A 83 -2.68 15.76 4.49
N HIS A 84 -3.33 14.60 4.62
CA HIS A 84 -4.75 14.36 4.35
C HIS A 84 -5.57 14.65 5.61
#